data_AF-A0A812G8X2-F1
#
_entry.id   AF-A0A812G8X2-F1
#
_cell.length_a   1.000
_cell.length_b   1.000
_cell.length_c   1.000
_cell.angle_alpha   90.00
_cell.angle_beta   90.00
_cell.angle_gamma   90.00
#
_symmetry.space_group_name_H-M   'P 1'
#
loop_
_entity.id
_entity.type
_entity.pdbx_description
1 polymer ?
#
loop_
_entity_poly.entity_id
_entity_poly.type
_entity_poly.pdbx_seq_one_letter_code
_entity_poly.pdbx_strand_id
1 'polypeptide(L)'
;MLTSIGEHQRPKDFRFSPQNPKSTSAARVVKGWNPELQIEALEKGVGVTSEDFFDDNFWTSLDLCWNALDNVIARKYTDKCCLWYGLPLLESGTLGTKCNSDVFLPGLTKSYNDGVETDANETQIAMCTLRSFPFLPLHCIEFAKQAYFSDYMEFAPQQYESFRKDASGFFEQLDAMSEAEQFKALKMIKGNPKAVCMFPQPWLLTPDEQNL
;
A
#
# COMPACT_ATOMS: atom_id res chain seq x y z
N MET A 1 4.23 4.81 -16.83
CA MET A 1 4.56 3.44 -17.27
C MET A 1 6.00 3.06 -16.89
N LEU A 2 6.33 2.88 -15.60
CA LEU A 2 7.68 2.47 -15.12
C LEU A 2 7.66 1.72 -13.77
N THR A 3 6.50 1.25 -13.31
CA THR A 3 6.31 0.80 -11.92
C THR A 3 6.78 -0.62 -11.64
N SER A 4 7.06 -1.45 -12.66
CA SER A 4 7.42 -2.87 -12.47
C SER A 4 8.89 -3.22 -12.73
N ILE A 5 9.77 -2.25 -12.97
CA ILE A 5 11.21 -2.52 -13.13
C ILE A 5 11.87 -2.46 -11.74
N GLY A 6 12.46 -3.58 -11.32
CA GLY A 6 13.24 -3.66 -10.07
C GLY A 6 14.34 -2.61 -10.03
N GLU A 7 14.63 -2.07 -8.85
CA GLU A 7 15.51 -0.90 -8.66
C GLU A 7 16.88 -1.02 -9.35
N HIS A 8 17.44 -2.23 -9.40
CA HIS A 8 18.71 -2.51 -10.07
C HIS A 8 18.67 -2.45 -11.60
N GLN A 9 17.49 -2.64 -12.22
CA GLN A 9 17.31 -2.61 -13.67
C GLN A 9 16.81 -1.25 -14.18
N ARG A 10 16.48 -0.30 -13.28
CA ARG A 10 16.07 1.04 -13.68
C ARG A 10 17.26 1.86 -14.20
N PRO A 11 17.12 2.57 -15.33
CA PRO A 11 18.12 3.56 -15.74
C PRO A 11 18.44 4.51 -14.59
N LYS A 12 19.68 4.98 -14.48
CA LYS A 12 20.15 5.77 -13.33
C LYS A 12 19.24 6.97 -13.03
N ASP A 13 18.69 7.59 -14.07
CA ASP A 13 17.83 8.77 -13.98
C ASP A 13 16.42 8.48 -13.43
N PHE A 14 16.02 7.20 -13.39
CA PHE A 14 14.75 6.69 -12.85
C PHE A 14 14.94 5.87 -11.57
N ARG A 15 16.03 6.09 -10.83
CA ARG A 15 16.18 5.58 -9.47
C ARG A 15 15.48 6.54 -8.50
N PHE A 16 14.57 5.99 -7.72
CA PHE A 16 13.73 6.74 -6.80
C PHE A 16 14.14 6.41 -5.36
N SER A 17 14.13 7.40 -4.48
CA SER A 17 14.41 7.23 -3.05
C SER A 17 13.42 8.06 -2.23
N PRO A 18 13.33 7.89 -0.90
CA PRO A 18 12.53 8.78 -0.07
C PRO A 18 12.90 10.27 -0.22
N GLN A 19 14.16 10.55 -0.57
CA GLN A 19 14.64 11.91 -0.85
C GLN A 19 14.41 12.35 -2.30
N ASN A 20 14.10 11.41 -3.20
CA ASN A 20 13.83 11.67 -4.62
C ASN A 20 12.56 10.92 -5.06
N PRO A 21 11.38 11.48 -4.75
CA PRO A 21 10.10 10.84 -5.06
C PRO A 21 9.90 10.58 -6.55
N LYS A 22 9.01 9.62 -6.86
CA LYS A 22 8.81 9.13 -8.24
C LYS A 22 8.33 10.23 -9.18
N SER A 23 7.34 11.01 -8.75
CA SER A 23 6.73 12.07 -9.55
C SER A 23 7.71 13.20 -9.86
N THR A 24 8.39 13.73 -8.84
CA THR A 24 9.36 14.81 -8.98
C THR A 24 10.57 14.38 -9.81
N SER A 25 11.07 13.16 -9.60
CA SER A 25 12.16 12.60 -10.39
C SER A 25 11.78 12.40 -11.86
N ALA A 26 10.58 11.89 -12.14
CA ALA A 26 10.09 11.72 -13.50
C ALA A 26 9.91 13.08 -14.20
N ALA A 27 9.30 14.06 -13.53
CA ALA A 27 9.12 15.41 -14.06
C ALA A 27 10.47 16.07 -14.42
N ARG A 28 11.46 15.94 -13.54
CA ARG A 28 12.83 16.43 -13.78
C ARG A 28 13.46 15.81 -15.04
N VAL A 29 13.33 14.49 -15.22
CA VAL A 29 13.88 13.82 -16.41
C VAL A 29 13.17 14.28 -17.69
N VAL A 30 11.84 14.32 -17.68
CA VAL A 30 11.04 14.71 -18.85
C VAL A 30 11.28 16.18 -19.22
N LYS A 31 11.46 17.07 -18.24
CA LYS A 31 11.88 18.46 -18.48
C LYS A 31 13.25 18.57 -19.15
N GLY A 32 14.15 17.61 -18.89
CA GLY A 32 15.42 17.51 -19.61
C GLY A 32 15.26 17.14 -21.08
N TRP A 33 14.19 16.43 -21.45
CA TRP A 33 13.88 16.08 -22.84
C TRP A 33 13.15 17.20 -23.58
N ASN A 34 12.17 17.83 -22.92
CA ASN A 34 11.44 18.97 -23.45
C ASN A 34 11.19 20.01 -22.35
N PRO A 35 11.97 21.13 -22.33
CA PRO A 35 11.83 22.18 -21.32
C PRO A 35 10.48 22.91 -21.34
N GLU A 36 9.78 22.92 -22.49
CA GLU A 36 8.51 23.64 -22.68
C GLU A 36 7.32 22.95 -22.00
N LEU A 37 7.39 21.62 -21.76
CA LEU A 37 6.33 20.85 -21.12
C LEU A 37 6.04 21.36 -19.72
N GLN A 38 4.81 21.81 -19.44
CA GLN A 38 4.42 22.19 -18.08
C GLN A 38 4.02 20.94 -17.28
N ILE A 39 4.78 20.64 -16.21
CA ILE A 39 4.58 19.43 -15.40
C ILE A 39 4.51 19.84 -13.95
N GLU A 40 3.37 19.53 -13.32
CA GLU A 40 3.23 19.58 -11.87
C GLU A 40 3.40 18.18 -11.30
N ALA A 41 4.39 18.00 -10.42
CA ALA A 41 4.68 16.72 -9.80
C ALA A 41 4.06 16.65 -8.40
N LEU A 42 3.11 15.75 -8.21
CA LEU A 42 2.43 15.53 -6.94
C LEU A 42 2.90 14.24 -6.27
N GLU A 43 3.04 14.26 -4.95
CA GLU A 43 3.46 13.11 -4.15
C GLU A 43 2.31 12.50 -3.34
N LYS A 44 1.10 13.07 -3.47
CA LYS A 44 -0.10 12.60 -2.77
C LYS A 44 -0.70 11.39 -3.49
N GLY A 45 -0.94 10.31 -2.74
CA GLY A 45 -1.67 9.16 -3.27
C GLY A 45 -3.12 9.52 -3.58
N VAL A 46 -3.65 9.03 -4.69
CA VAL A 46 -5.05 9.26 -5.08
C VAL A 46 -5.97 8.29 -4.36
N GLY A 47 -7.03 8.81 -3.73
CA GLY A 47 -8.00 8.01 -2.99
C GLY A 47 -8.88 8.87 -2.07
N VAL A 48 -9.77 8.21 -1.33
CA VAL A 48 -10.73 8.89 -0.43
C VAL A 48 -10.04 9.76 0.63
N THR A 49 -8.83 9.38 1.05
CA THR A 49 -8.06 10.11 2.07
C THR A 49 -7.39 11.39 1.56
N SER A 50 -7.46 11.67 0.25
CA SER A 50 -6.81 12.83 -0.38
C SER A 50 -7.79 13.75 -1.12
N GLU A 51 -9.10 13.60 -0.89
CA GLU A 51 -10.16 14.45 -1.45
C GLU A 51 -10.09 15.92 -0.96
N ASP A 52 -9.40 16.18 0.15
CA ASP A 52 -9.08 17.54 0.63
C ASP A 52 -8.17 18.30 -0.34
N PHE A 53 -7.41 17.58 -1.18
CA PHE A 53 -6.51 18.15 -2.18
C PHE A 53 -7.02 17.92 -3.60
N PHE A 54 -7.46 16.69 -3.90
CA PHE A 54 -8.07 16.35 -5.19
C PHE A 54 -9.56 16.68 -5.15
N ASP A 55 -9.84 17.96 -4.96
CA ASP A 55 -11.18 18.52 -4.83
C ASP A 55 -11.87 18.71 -6.20
N ASP A 56 -13.10 19.22 -6.17
CA ASP A 56 -13.89 19.49 -7.38
C ASP A 56 -13.14 20.42 -8.36
N ASN A 57 -12.38 21.40 -7.86
CA ASN A 57 -11.61 22.31 -8.71
C ASN A 57 -10.49 21.58 -9.46
N PHE A 58 -9.78 20.69 -8.76
CA PHE A 58 -8.75 19.86 -9.38
C PHE A 58 -9.36 19.03 -10.52
N TRP A 59 -10.42 18.27 -10.24
CA TRP A 59 -10.99 17.36 -11.24
C TRP A 59 -11.63 18.09 -12.42
N THR A 60 -12.34 19.20 -12.18
CA THR A 60 -12.97 20.00 -13.24
C THR A 60 -11.95 20.74 -14.12
N SER A 61 -10.72 20.92 -13.64
CA SER A 61 -9.63 21.53 -14.42
C SER A 61 -8.97 20.59 -15.44
N LEU A 62 -9.24 19.29 -15.37
CA LEU A 62 -8.61 18.28 -16.22
C LEU A 62 -9.36 18.07 -17.53
N ASP A 63 -8.62 17.77 -18.60
CA ASP A 63 -9.21 17.36 -19.88
C ASP A 63 -9.42 15.84 -19.98
N LEU A 64 -8.55 15.06 -19.32
CA LEU A 64 -8.57 13.60 -19.28
C LEU A 64 -7.80 13.06 -18.07
N CYS A 65 -8.03 11.79 -17.74
CA CYS A 65 -7.24 11.06 -16.76
C CYS A 65 -6.51 9.89 -17.45
N TRP A 66 -5.24 9.66 -17.09
CA TRP A 66 -4.49 8.49 -17.52
C TRP A 66 -3.91 7.76 -16.32
N ASN A 67 -4.47 6.59 -16.03
CA ASN A 67 -4.02 5.75 -14.94
C ASN A 67 -2.72 4.99 -15.28
N ALA A 68 -1.84 4.93 -14.28
CA ALA A 68 -0.67 4.07 -14.23
C ALA A 68 -0.57 3.43 -12.84
N LEU A 69 -1.69 2.91 -12.35
CA LEU A 69 -1.90 2.40 -11.00
C LEU A 69 -1.52 0.92 -10.89
N ASP A 70 -1.26 0.44 -9.69
CA ASP A 70 -0.87 -0.95 -9.43
C ASP A 70 -1.94 -1.76 -8.69
N ASN A 71 -2.90 -1.10 -8.04
CA ASN A 71 -3.96 -1.74 -7.26
C ASN A 71 -5.36 -1.38 -7.79
N VAL A 72 -6.30 -2.33 -7.66
CA VAL A 72 -7.67 -2.20 -8.16
C VAL A 72 -8.46 -1.15 -7.38
N ILE A 73 -8.20 -0.98 -6.08
CA ILE A 73 -8.92 0.01 -5.24
C ILE A 73 -8.72 1.43 -5.80
N ALA A 74 -7.48 1.82 -6.11
CA ALA A 74 -7.18 3.12 -6.69
C ALA A 74 -7.77 3.27 -8.10
N ARG A 75 -7.75 2.21 -8.93
CA ARG A 75 -8.39 2.22 -10.26
C ARG A 75 -9.90 2.47 -10.18
N LYS A 76 -10.58 1.77 -9.25
CA LYS A 76 -12.02 1.93 -9.02
C LYS A 76 -12.35 3.34 -8.52
N TYR A 77 -11.50 3.90 -7.67
CA TYR A 77 -11.64 5.27 -7.20
C TYR A 77 -11.51 6.29 -8.34
N THR A 78 -10.45 6.21 -9.14
CA THR A 78 -10.24 7.17 -10.24
C THR A 78 -11.30 7.03 -11.33
N ASP A 79 -11.77 5.82 -11.63
CA ASP A 79 -12.92 5.61 -12.53
C ASP A 79 -14.19 6.29 -12.02
N LYS A 80 -14.50 6.15 -10.72
CA LYS A 80 -15.65 6.83 -10.11
C LYS A 80 -15.54 8.35 -10.24
N CYS A 81 -14.37 8.92 -9.97
CA CYS A 81 -14.13 10.37 -10.13
C CYS A 81 -14.28 10.79 -11.61
N CYS A 82 -13.66 10.06 -12.55
CA CYS A 82 -13.76 10.38 -13.97
C CYS A 82 -15.21 10.32 -14.48
N LEU A 83 -15.98 9.31 -14.04
CA LEU A 83 -17.40 9.22 -14.37
C LEU A 83 -18.20 10.40 -13.79
N TRP A 84 -17.94 10.77 -12.54
CA TRP A 84 -18.63 11.88 -11.86
C TRP A 84 -18.36 13.23 -12.55
N TYR A 85 -17.11 13.50 -12.94
CA TYR A 85 -16.70 14.75 -13.56
C TYR A 85 -16.79 14.76 -15.10
N GLY A 86 -17.22 13.65 -15.71
CA GLY A 86 -17.34 13.54 -17.17
C GLY A 86 -15.99 13.58 -17.89
N LEU A 87 -14.94 13.01 -17.28
CA LEU A 87 -13.60 12.94 -17.85
C LEU A 87 -13.37 11.62 -18.62
N PRO A 88 -12.79 11.67 -19.83
CA PRO A 88 -12.21 10.49 -20.47
C PRO A 88 -11.12 9.85 -19.60
N LEU A 89 -11.13 8.52 -19.50
CA LEU A 89 -10.15 7.76 -18.72
C LEU A 89 -9.40 6.76 -19.60
N LEU A 90 -8.06 6.83 -19.57
CA LEU A 90 -7.16 5.84 -20.16
C LEU A 90 -6.62 4.94 -19.05
N GLU A 91 -6.95 3.65 -19.10
CA GLU A 91 -6.50 2.65 -18.13
C GLU A 91 -5.49 1.70 -18.76
N SER A 92 -4.49 1.29 -17.97
CA SER A 92 -3.52 0.29 -18.42
C SER A 92 -3.03 -0.58 -17.27
N GLY A 93 -2.89 -1.87 -17.53
CA GLY A 93 -2.43 -2.86 -16.57
C GLY A 93 -1.37 -3.80 -17.16
N THR A 94 -0.52 -4.33 -16.29
CA THR A 94 0.48 -5.35 -16.65
C THR A 94 0.54 -6.43 -15.58
N LEU A 95 0.62 -7.70 -16.00
CA LEU A 95 0.82 -8.84 -15.11
C LEU A 95 1.80 -9.82 -15.76
N GLY A 96 3.07 -9.79 -15.32
CA GLY A 96 4.14 -10.57 -15.94
C GLY A 96 4.34 -10.15 -17.40
N THR A 97 4.12 -11.07 -18.34
CA THR A 97 4.18 -10.79 -19.79
C THR A 97 2.84 -10.35 -20.38
N LYS A 98 1.76 -10.34 -19.59
CA LYS A 98 0.43 -9.91 -20.03
C LYS A 98 0.27 -8.40 -19.84
N CYS A 99 -0.48 -7.76 -20.72
CA CYS A 99 -0.90 -6.37 -20.57
C CYS A 99 -2.33 -6.17 -21.09
N ASN A 100 -2.98 -5.14 -20.58
CA ASN A 100 -4.26 -4.63 -21.07
C ASN A 100 -4.20 -3.10 -21.19
N SER A 101 -5.03 -2.54 -22.07
CA SER A 101 -5.22 -1.10 -22.21
C SER A 101 -6.65 -0.85 -22.62
N ASP A 102 -7.34 -0.05 -21.84
CA ASP A 102 -8.78 0.18 -21.94
C ASP A 102 -9.05 1.69 -21.96
N VAL A 103 -10.06 2.10 -22.71
CA VAL A 103 -10.45 3.51 -22.87
C VAL A 103 -11.91 3.65 -22.47
N PHE A 104 -12.15 4.55 -21.52
CA PHE A 104 -13.48 4.84 -20.99
C PHE A 104 -13.90 6.26 -21.37
N LEU A 105 -15.01 6.38 -22.09
CA LEU A 105 -15.57 7.63 -22.58
C LEU A 105 -16.93 7.88 -21.93
N PRO A 106 -17.09 8.98 -21.15
CA PRO A 106 -18.35 9.35 -20.52
C PRO A 106 -19.50 9.40 -21.53
N GLY A 107 -20.61 8.73 -21.20
CA GLY A 107 -21.81 8.68 -22.04
C GLY A 107 -21.72 7.79 -23.29
N LEU A 108 -20.58 7.11 -23.53
CA LEU A 108 -20.39 6.28 -24.72
C LEU A 108 -19.97 4.84 -24.40
N THR A 109 -19.01 4.64 -23.50
CA THR A 109 -18.56 3.30 -23.09
C THR A 109 -19.09 2.94 -21.71
N LYS A 110 -18.97 1.66 -21.34
CA LYS A 110 -19.09 1.26 -19.93
C LYS A 110 -17.94 1.85 -19.13
N SER A 111 -18.09 1.93 -17.80
CA SER A 111 -17.02 2.31 -16.87
C SER A 111 -16.15 1.12 -16.51
N TYR A 112 -14.98 1.35 -15.91
CA TYR A 112 -14.14 0.29 -15.35
C TYR A 112 -14.89 -0.48 -14.25
N ASN A 113 -15.66 0.24 -13.42
CA ASN A 113 -16.45 -0.35 -12.33
C ASN A 113 -17.64 -1.22 -12.79
N ASP A 114 -18.08 -1.11 -14.04
CA ASP A 114 -19.11 -2.00 -14.61
C ASP A 114 -18.57 -3.39 -14.95
N GLY A 115 -17.23 -3.55 -14.98
CA GLY A 115 -16.56 -4.83 -15.18
C GLY A 115 -16.64 -5.73 -13.94
N VAL A 116 -16.79 -7.03 -14.17
CA VAL A 116 -16.71 -8.06 -13.10
C VAL A 116 -15.25 -8.34 -12.73
N GLU A 117 -14.42 -7.30 -12.59
CA GLU A 117 -13.11 -7.42 -11.94
C GLU A 117 -13.31 -7.31 -10.42
N THR A 118 -13.88 -8.38 -9.86
CA THR A 118 -13.57 -8.73 -8.48
C THR A 118 -12.16 -9.30 -8.48
N ASP A 119 -11.31 -8.88 -7.53
CA ASP A 119 -10.03 -9.51 -7.17
C ASP A 119 -10.25 -10.94 -6.63
N ALA A 120 -11.07 -11.75 -7.29
CA ALA A 120 -11.46 -13.09 -6.88
C ALA A 120 -10.29 -14.09 -6.92
N ASN A 121 -9.05 -13.63 -7.11
CA ASN A 121 -7.86 -14.47 -7.22
C ASN A 121 -6.64 -13.90 -6.49
N GLU A 122 -6.79 -13.12 -5.41
CA GLU A 122 -5.86 -13.41 -4.31
C GLU A 122 -6.28 -14.79 -3.80
N THR A 123 -5.48 -15.81 -4.11
CA THR A 123 -5.74 -17.20 -3.73
C THR A 123 -5.78 -17.29 -2.21
N GLN A 124 -6.92 -17.00 -1.58
CA GLN A 124 -7.08 -17.03 -0.14
C GLN A 124 -6.99 -18.49 0.30
N ILE A 125 -5.85 -18.86 0.89
CA ILE A 125 -5.63 -20.19 1.43
C ILE A 125 -6.45 -20.31 2.71
N ALA A 126 -7.31 -21.32 2.80
CA ALA A 126 -8.13 -21.53 3.98
C ALA A 126 -7.27 -21.71 5.25
N MET A 127 -7.65 -21.06 6.35
CA MET A 127 -6.90 -21.11 7.61
C MET A 127 -6.75 -22.53 8.18
N CYS A 128 -7.73 -23.41 7.92
CA CYS A 128 -7.64 -24.83 8.32
C CYS A 128 -6.50 -25.55 7.60
N THR A 129 -6.27 -25.24 6.32
CA THR A 129 -5.16 -25.79 5.53
C THR A 129 -3.82 -25.33 6.08
N LEU A 130 -3.68 -24.04 6.40
CA LEU A 130 -2.45 -23.47 6.97
C LEU A 130 -2.10 -24.06 8.33
N ARG A 131 -3.11 -24.27 9.20
CA ARG A 131 -2.89 -24.69 10.59
C ARG A 131 -2.67 -26.20 10.74
N SER A 132 -3.32 -27.01 9.92
CA SER A 132 -3.38 -28.45 10.15
C SER A 132 -2.66 -29.28 9.08
N PHE A 133 -2.81 -28.93 7.80
CA PHE A 133 -2.36 -29.79 6.70
C PHE A 133 -1.79 -28.97 5.51
N PRO A 134 -0.63 -28.31 5.65
CA PRO A 134 0.03 -27.67 4.52
C PRO A 134 0.61 -28.74 3.59
N PHE A 135 0.26 -28.69 2.31
CA PHE A 135 0.70 -29.67 1.30
C PHE A 135 1.38 -29.02 0.08
N LEU A 136 1.37 -27.69 -0.02
CA LEU A 136 2.11 -26.93 -1.03
C LEU A 136 3.14 -26.04 -0.35
N PRO A 137 4.31 -25.79 -0.99
CA PRO A 137 5.29 -24.82 -0.48
C PRO A 137 4.68 -23.44 -0.20
N LEU A 138 3.70 -23.02 -1.02
CA LEU A 138 2.96 -21.77 -0.83
C LEU A 138 2.26 -21.70 0.53
N HIS A 139 1.72 -22.82 1.04
CA HIS A 139 1.07 -22.84 2.35
C HIS A 139 2.07 -22.62 3.48
N CYS A 140 3.29 -23.16 3.35
CA CYS A 140 4.36 -22.94 4.32
C CYS A 140 4.80 -21.46 4.34
N ILE A 141 4.90 -20.83 3.16
CA ILE A 141 5.22 -19.40 3.04
C ILE A 141 4.12 -18.56 3.69
N GLU A 142 2.86 -18.83 3.36
CA GLU A 142 1.73 -18.07 3.91
C GLU A 142 1.60 -18.28 5.41
N PHE A 143 1.81 -19.50 5.90
CA PHE A 143 1.86 -19.78 7.34
C PHE A 143 2.99 -19.02 8.04
N ALA A 144 4.20 -18.98 7.47
CA ALA A 144 5.30 -18.21 8.03
C ALA A 144 5.00 -16.70 8.06
N LYS A 145 4.36 -16.16 7.02
CA LYS A 145 3.95 -14.76 6.95
C LYS A 145 2.85 -14.42 7.97
N GLN A 146 1.79 -15.22 8.03
CA GLN A 146 0.63 -14.96 8.89
C GLN A 146 0.88 -15.35 10.35
N ALA A 147 1.29 -16.59 10.60
CA ALA A 147 1.37 -17.13 11.97
C ALA A 147 2.66 -16.75 12.72
N TYR A 148 3.74 -16.42 12.00
CA TYR A 148 5.00 -16.01 12.60
C TYR A 148 5.27 -14.52 12.43
N PHE A 149 5.38 -14.03 11.21
CA PHE A 149 5.80 -12.64 10.99
C PHE A 149 4.76 -11.64 11.51
N SER A 150 3.51 -11.74 11.06
CA SER A 150 2.44 -10.81 11.48
C SER A 150 2.21 -10.85 12.99
N ASP A 151 2.24 -12.05 13.59
CA ASP A 151 1.96 -12.24 15.01
C ASP A 151 3.09 -11.75 15.92
N TYR A 152 4.34 -12.10 15.61
CA TYR A 152 5.48 -11.83 16.50
C TYR A 152 6.25 -10.56 16.15
N MET A 153 6.25 -10.14 14.88
CA MET A 153 7.03 -8.99 14.41
C MET A 153 6.19 -7.72 14.24
N GLU A 154 4.87 -7.84 14.06
CA GLU A 154 3.99 -6.68 13.90
C GLU A 154 3.04 -6.53 15.10
N PHE A 155 2.20 -7.53 15.35
CA PHE A 155 1.18 -7.48 16.39
C PHE A 155 1.80 -7.39 17.79
N ALA A 156 2.72 -8.30 18.16
CA ALA A 156 3.30 -8.31 19.51
C ALA A 156 4.01 -6.98 19.90
N PRO A 157 4.87 -6.38 19.05
CA PRO A 157 5.47 -5.07 19.36
C PRO A 157 4.43 -3.95 19.48
N GLN A 158 3.40 -3.93 18.64
CA GLN A 158 2.32 -2.94 18.71
C GLN A 158 1.55 -3.05 20.03
N GLN A 159 1.17 -4.27 20.43
CA GLN A 159 0.45 -4.50 21.69
C GLN A 159 1.30 -4.12 22.91
N TYR A 160 2.60 -4.46 22.89
CA TYR A 160 3.51 -4.02 23.95
C TYR A 160 3.64 -2.51 24.01
N GLU A 161 3.79 -1.83 22.87
CA GLU A 161 3.93 -0.37 22.85
C GLU A 161 2.66 0.34 23.31
N SER A 162 1.47 -0.17 22.96
CA SER A 162 0.19 0.30 23.49
C SER A 162 0.13 0.15 25.01
N PHE A 163 0.43 -1.04 25.54
CA PHE A 163 0.47 -1.30 26.98
C PHE A 163 1.50 -0.42 27.71
N ARG A 164 2.69 -0.24 27.13
CA ARG A 164 3.78 0.56 27.69
C ARG A 164 3.43 2.05 27.76
N LYS A 165 2.73 2.58 26.75
CA LYS A 165 2.30 3.98 26.68
C LYS A 165 1.12 4.27 27.60
N ASP A 166 0.11 3.40 27.60
CA ASP A 166 -1.10 3.55 28.42
C ASP A 166 -1.64 2.16 28.79
N ALA A 167 -1.29 1.72 30.01
CA ALA A 167 -1.73 0.43 30.51
C ALA A 167 -3.25 0.39 30.75
N SER A 168 -3.86 1.47 31.22
CA SER A 168 -5.31 1.57 31.44
C SER A 168 -6.09 1.45 30.13
N GLY A 169 -5.76 2.28 29.15
CA GLY A 169 -6.42 2.26 27.84
C GLY A 169 -6.17 0.95 27.09
N PHE A 170 -5.02 0.29 27.29
CA PHE A 170 -4.78 -1.03 26.75
C PHE A 170 -5.77 -2.07 27.28
N PHE A 171 -6.01 -2.12 28.60
CA PHE A 171 -6.96 -3.09 29.17
C PHE A 171 -8.41 -2.79 28.76
N GLU A 172 -8.79 -1.52 28.62
CA GLU A 172 -10.11 -1.16 28.08
C GLU A 172 -10.29 -1.63 26.63
N GLN A 173 -9.26 -1.47 25.79
CA GLN A 173 -9.26 -1.99 24.42
C GLN A 173 -9.30 -3.52 24.40
N LEU A 174 -8.56 -4.16 25.31
CA LEU A 174 -8.51 -5.61 25.44
C LEU A 174 -9.90 -6.18 25.76
N ASP A 175 -10.64 -5.56 26.67
CA ASP A 175 -12.01 -5.97 27.03
C ASP A 175 -13.00 -5.87 25.86
N ALA A 176 -12.71 -5.01 24.86
CA ALA A 176 -13.50 -4.89 23.64
C ALA A 176 -13.14 -5.92 22.54
N MET A 177 -12.02 -6.65 22.69
CA MET A 177 -11.59 -7.69 21.74
C MET A 177 -12.27 -9.03 21.98
N SER A 178 -12.18 -9.95 21.01
CA SER A 178 -12.63 -11.34 21.22
C SER A 178 -11.70 -12.10 22.17
N GLU A 179 -12.23 -13.10 22.89
CA GLU A 179 -11.46 -13.88 23.88
C GLU A 179 -10.17 -14.51 23.30
N ALA A 180 -10.22 -14.95 22.03
CA ALA A 180 -9.07 -15.48 21.33
C ALA A 180 -7.97 -14.43 21.08
N GLU A 181 -8.36 -13.19 20.77
CA GLU A 181 -7.46 -12.06 20.57
C GLU A 181 -6.89 -11.56 21.90
N GLN A 182 -7.72 -11.51 22.94
CA GLN A 182 -7.28 -11.16 24.30
C GLN A 182 -6.18 -12.10 24.79
N PHE A 183 -6.44 -13.41 24.70
CA PHE A 183 -5.47 -14.42 25.10
C PHE A 183 -4.16 -14.31 24.30
N LYS A 184 -4.27 -14.04 22.99
CA LYS A 184 -3.12 -13.83 22.11
C LYS A 184 -2.31 -12.60 22.53
N ALA A 185 -2.95 -11.44 22.71
CA ALA A 185 -2.27 -10.20 23.11
C ALA A 185 -1.53 -10.36 24.44
N LEU A 186 -2.21 -10.90 25.47
CA LEU A 186 -1.62 -11.13 26.79
C LEU A 186 -0.47 -12.13 26.74
N LYS A 187 -0.61 -13.23 25.98
CA LYS A 187 0.45 -14.23 25.83
C LYS A 187 1.68 -13.65 25.13
N MET A 188 1.49 -12.81 24.12
CA MET A 188 2.59 -12.19 23.37
C MET A 188 3.36 -11.16 24.21
N ILE A 189 2.66 -10.35 25.01
CA ILE A 189 3.29 -9.39 25.93
C ILE A 189 4.04 -10.14 27.06
N LYS A 190 3.40 -11.13 27.68
CA LYS A 190 3.97 -11.90 28.80
C LYS A 190 5.12 -12.82 28.37
N GLY A 191 5.03 -13.39 27.18
CA GLY A 191 5.92 -14.44 26.69
C GLY A 191 7.26 -13.95 26.16
N ASN A 192 7.49 -12.63 26.02
CA ASN A 192 8.67 -12.17 25.31
C ASN A 192 9.27 -10.83 25.76
N PRO A 193 9.86 -10.73 26.97
CA PRO A 193 10.58 -9.54 27.37
C PRO A 193 11.88 -9.29 26.57
N LYS A 194 12.31 -10.21 25.68
CA LYS A 194 13.57 -10.08 24.91
C LYS A 194 13.41 -9.97 23.38
N ALA A 195 12.38 -10.55 22.76
CA ALA A 195 12.17 -10.35 21.31
C ALA A 195 11.50 -9.02 20.97
N VAL A 196 10.77 -8.43 21.92
CA VAL A 196 10.27 -7.05 21.79
C VAL A 196 11.43 -6.04 21.73
N CYS A 197 12.60 -6.39 22.29
CA CYS A 197 13.81 -5.58 22.26
C CYS A 197 14.77 -5.89 21.09
N MET A 198 14.39 -6.72 20.10
CA MET A 198 15.31 -7.08 19.00
C MET A 198 15.53 -5.99 17.94
N PHE A 199 14.91 -4.81 18.08
CA PHE A 199 15.23 -3.66 17.24
C PHE A 199 15.31 -2.38 18.08
N PRO A 200 16.50 -1.93 18.51
CA PRO A 200 16.72 -0.51 18.56
C PRO A 200 16.54 -0.02 17.12
N GLN A 201 15.51 0.79 16.87
CA GLN A 201 15.35 1.51 15.60
C GLN A 201 16.62 2.37 15.43
N PRO A 202 17.55 2.04 14.51
CA PRO A 202 18.87 2.71 14.49
C PRO A 202 18.78 4.20 14.15
N TRP A 203 17.63 4.66 13.64
CA TRP A 203 17.36 6.04 13.25
C TRP A 203 16.61 6.87 14.30
N LEU A 204 16.32 6.31 15.49
CA LEU A 204 15.64 7.03 16.58
C LEU A 204 16.55 7.27 17.80
N LEU A 205 17.82 6.89 17.76
CA LEU A 205 18.78 7.21 18.82
C LEU A 205 19.19 8.68 18.70
N THR A 206 19.00 9.45 19.76
CA THR A 206 19.63 10.78 19.88
C THR A 206 21.15 10.63 19.88
N PRO A 207 21.92 11.63 19.41
CA PRO A 207 23.37 11.53 19.24
C PRO A 207 24.16 11.06 20.48
N ASP A 208 23.59 11.26 21.67
CA ASP A 208 24.23 10.94 22.95
C ASP A 208 24.28 9.44 23.27
N GLU A 209 23.49 8.59 22.60
CA GLU A 209 23.42 7.15 22.89
C GLU A 209 24.33 6.29 21.98
N GLN A 210 25.12 6.89 21.08
CA GLN A 210 26.01 6.18 20.15
C GLN A 210 27.45 5.99 20.64
N ASN A 211 27.80 6.49 21.84
CA ASN A 211 29.18 6.46 22.36
C ASN A 211 29.34 5.77 23.73
N LEU A 212 28.52 4.76 24.02
CA LEU A 212 28.76 3.81 25.12
C LEU A 212 28.88 2.37 24.61
#